data_AF-A0A193QFQ4-F1
#
_entry.id   AF-A0A193QFQ4-F1
#
_cell.length_a   1.000
_cell.length_b   1.000
_cell.length_c   1.000
_cell.angle_alpha   90.00
_cell.angle_beta   90.00
_cell.angle_gamma   90.00
#
_symmetry.space_group_name_H-M   'P 1'
#
loop_
_entity.id
_entity.type
_entity.pdbx_description
1 polymer ?
#
loop_
_entity_poly.entity_id
_entity_poly.type
_entity_poly.pdbx_seq_one_letter_code
_entity_poly.pdbx_strand_id
1 'polypeptide(L)'
;MNELNITPSIPAGYRRNAQGHLVPADTIKPVDKLSDELVNALFDEARQLRCQMAAFKQRAMQQISDFIDLSAAEYGVNYGATKGNVTLTSFDGERSVRRAGG
;
A
#
# COMPACT_ATOMS: atom_id res chain seq x y z
N MET A 1 -13.44 -27.38 16.48
CA MET A 1 -14.08 -27.82 15.22
C MET A 1 -13.87 -26.72 14.21
N ASN A 2 -13.14 -27.00 13.13
CA ASN A 2 -12.75 -26.01 12.11
C ASN A 2 -13.81 -26.01 11.00
N GLU A 3 -14.50 -24.89 10.80
CA GLU A 3 -15.44 -24.72 9.69
C GLU A 3 -14.66 -24.45 8.40
N LEU A 4 -14.74 -25.40 7.45
CA LEU A 4 -14.20 -25.25 6.11
C LEU A 4 -15.08 -24.27 5.32
N ASN A 5 -14.63 -23.03 5.17
CA ASN A 5 -15.26 -22.03 4.33
C ASN A 5 -15.10 -22.42 2.84
N ILE A 6 -16.01 -23.26 2.33
CA ILE A 6 -16.12 -23.61 0.92
C ILE A 6 -16.50 -22.36 0.13
N THR A 7 -15.52 -21.76 -0.54
CA THR A 7 -15.77 -20.73 -1.54
C THR A 7 -16.48 -21.41 -2.71
N PRO A 8 -17.67 -20.95 -3.15
CA PRO A 8 -18.37 -21.59 -4.26
C PRO A 8 -17.48 -21.51 -5.50
N SER A 9 -16.98 -22.67 -5.95
CA SER A 9 -16.18 -22.78 -7.15
C SER A 9 -17.05 -22.42 -8.35
N ILE A 10 -16.74 -21.30 -9.00
CA ILE A 10 -17.42 -20.88 -10.22
C ILE A 10 -17.16 -21.95 -11.29
N PRO A 11 -18.20 -22.56 -11.89
CA PRO A 11 -18.02 -23.55 -12.96
C PRO A 11 -17.26 -22.96 -14.14
N ALA A 12 -16.44 -23.77 -14.81
CA ALA A 12 -15.69 -23.35 -15.99
C ALA A 12 -16.63 -22.77 -17.06
N GLY A 13 -16.27 -21.63 -17.63
CA GLY A 13 -17.09 -20.93 -18.63
C GLY A 13 -18.18 -20.03 -18.06
N TYR A 14 -18.28 -19.88 -16.73
CA TYR A 14 -19.19 -18.92 -16.09
C TYR A 14 -18.40 -17.81 -15.38
N ARG A 15 -19.00 -16.62 -15.27
CA ARG A 15 -18.51 -15.50 -14.44
C ARG A 15 -19.62 -15.05 -13.51
N ARG A 16 -19.26 -14.59 -12.31
CA ARG A 16 -20.21 -14.03 -11.34
C ARG A 16 -20.42 -12.55 -11.62
N ASN A 17 -21.67 -12.11 -11.75
CA ASN A 17 -22.00 -10.69 -11.91
C ASN A 17 -22.12 -9.99 -10.54
N ALA A 18 -22.34 -8.66 -10.55
CA ALA A 18 -22.46 -7.85 -9.33
C ALA A 18 -23.66 -8.23 -8.43
N GLN A 19 -24.72 -8.83 -8.99
CA GLN A 19 -25.87 -9.34 -8.24
C GLN A 19 -25.61 -10.73 -7.63
N GLY A 20 -24.45 -11.32 -7.94
CA GLY A 20 -24.02 -12.61 -7.45
C GLY A 20 -24.48 -13.80 -8.30
N HIS A 21 -25.14 -13.58 -9.44
CA HIS A 21 -25.55 -14.62 -10.38
C HIS A 21 -24.39 -15.10 -11.23
N LEU A 22 -24.42 -16.38 -11.61
CA LEU A 22 -23.49 -16.96 -12.58
C LEU A 22 -24.02 -16.74 -14.00
N VAL A 23 -23.23 -16.07 -14.82
CA VAL A 23 -23.53 -15.74 -16.21
C VAL A 23 -22.54 -16.49 -17.10
N PRO A 24 -22.98 -17.20 -18.15
CA PRO A 24 -22.06 -17.79 -19.12
C PRO A 24 -21.13 -16.71 -19.70
N ALA A 25 -19.84 -16.96 -19.75
CA ALA A 25 -18.87 -15.98 -20.20
C ALA A 25 -19.12 -15.55 -21.66
N ASP A 26 -19.69 -16.43 -22.50
CA ASP A 26 -19.99 -16.14 -23.90
C ASP A 26 -21.16 -15.17 -24.09
N THR A 27 -22.04 -15.02 -23.10
CA THR A 27 -23.19 -14.10 -23.18
C THR A 27 -22.84 -12.68 -22.71
N ILE A 28 -21.65 -12.50 -22.13
CA ILE A 28 -21.16 -11.19 -21.69
C ILE A 28 -20.68 -10.41 -22.92
N LYS A 29 -21.14 -9.15 -23.03
CA LYS A 29 -20.78 -8.29 -24.16
C LYS A 29 -19.26 -8.06 -24.20
N PRO A 30 -18.64 -7.99 -25.38
CA PRO A 30 -17.19 -7.76 -25.50
C PRO A 30 -16.71 -6.49 -24.77
N VAL A 31 -17.50 -5.42 -24.82
CA VAL A 31 -17.19 -4.15 -24.12
C VAL A 31 -17.15 -4.31 -22.59
N ASP A 32 -18.04 -5.12 -22.03
CA ASP A 32 -18.08 -5.36 -20.59
C ASP A 32 -16.87 -6.20 -20.16
N LYS A 33 -16.44 -7.17 -20.98
CA LYS A 33 -15.21 -7.94 -20.75
C LYS A 33 -13.97 -7.06 -20.78
N LEU A 34 -13.87 -6.15 -21.75
CA LEU A 34 -12.75 -5.22 -21.89
C LEU A 34 -12.68 -4.25 -20.70
N SER A 35 -13.83 -3.74 -20.26
CA SER A 35 -13.94 -2.88 -19.08
C SER A 35 -13.50 -3.61 -17.82
N ASP A 36 -13.98 -4.84 -17.61
CA ASP A 36 -13.59 -5.70 -16.49
C ASP A 36 -12.07 -5.95 -16.47
N GLU A 37 -11.46 -6.28 -17.62
CA GLU A 37 -10.01 -6.46 -17.74
C GLU A 37 -9.23 -5.19 -17.38
N LEU A 38 -9.62 -4.05 -17.93
CA LEU A 38 -8.99 -2.76 -17.65
C LEU A 38 -9.09 -2.40 -16.16
N VAL A 39 -10.27 -2.54 -15.57
CA VAL A 39 -10.50 -2.22 -14.15
C VAL A 39 -9.66 -3.12 -13.25
N ASN A 40 -9.61 -4.43 -13.53
CA ASN A 40 -8.80 -5.37 -12.76
C ASN A 40 -7.30 -5.03 -12.87
N ALA A 41 -6.81 -4.73 -14.07
CA ALA A 41 -5.41 -4.34 -14.28
C ALA A 41 -5.03 -3.07 -13.49
N LEU A 42 -5.88 -2.04 -13.55
CA LEU A 42 -5.66 -0.80 -12.79
C LEU A 42 -5.72 -1.03 -11.27
N PHE A 43 -6.61 -1.92 -10.82
CA PHE A 43 -6.72 -2.23 -9.39
C PHE A 43 -5.49 -2.98 -8.88
N ASP A 44 -4.94 -3.89 -9.66
CA ASP A 44 -3.71 -4.59 -9.33
C ASP A 44 -2.51 -3.64 -9.27
N GLU A 45 -2.39 -2.71 -10.22
CA GLU A 45 -1.37 -1.66 -10.18
C GLU A 45 -1.52 -0.77 -8.94
N ALA A 46 -2.74 -0.31 -8.64
CA ALA A 46 -3.02 0.50 -7.46
C ALA A 46 -2.66 -0.24 -6.16
N ARG A 47 -2.92 -1.55 -6.09
CA ARG A 47 -2.54 -2.39 -4.95
C ARG A 47 -1.02 -2.48 -4.81
N GLN A 48 -0.29 -2.63 -5.91
CA GLN A 48 1.18 -2.65 -5.90
C GLN A 48 1.74 -1.31 -5.42
N LEU A 49 1.24 -0.19 -5.95
CA LEU A 49 1.65 1.16 -5.53
C LEU A 49 1.38 1.37 -4.03
N ARG A 50 0.22 0.94 -3.53
CA ARG A 50 -0.08 1.00 -2.09
C ARG A 50 0.94 0.23 -1.26
N CYS A 51 1.31 -0.98 -1.68
CA CYS A 51 2.35 -1.77 -1.01
C CYS A 51 3.71 -1.07 -1.06
N GLN A 52 4.10 -0.50 -2.20
CA GLN A 52 5.35 0.24 -2.36
C GLN A 52 5.39 1.48 -1.45
N MET A 53 4.31 2.26 -1.41
CA MET A 53 4.20 3.44 -0.53
C MET A 53 4.27 3.05 0.94
N ALA A 54 3.61 1.96 1.35
CA ALA A 54 3.68 1.47 2.72
C ALA A 54 5.11 1.03 3.09
N ALA A 55 5.78 0.28 2.21
CA ALA A 55 7.16 -0.15 2.41
C ALA A 55 8.14 1.04 2.43
N PHE A 56 7.94 2.03 1.57
CA PHE A 56 8.70 3.28 1.58
C PHE A 56 8.53 4.01 2.92
N LYS A 57 7.29 4.20 3.39
CA LYS A 57 7.00 4.87 4.66
C LYS A 57 7.74 4.19 5.82
N GLN A 58 7.67 2.87 5.91
CA GLN A 58 8.34 2.12 6.98
C GLN A 58 9.86 2.30 6.93
N ARG A 59 10.46 2.14 5.75
CA ARG A 59 11.92 2.34 5.56
C ARG A 59 12.34 3.77 5.90
N ALA A 60 11.58 4.78 5.46
CA ALA A 60 11.87 6.18 5.75
C ALA A 60 11.79 6.48 7.25
N MET A 61 10.77 5.97 7.95
CA MET A 61 10.65 6.15 9.41
C MET A 61 11.81 5.50 10.17
N GLN A 62 12.24 4.31 9.74
CA GLN A 62 13.40 3.63 10.34
C GLN A 62 14.69 4.42 10.08
N GLN A 63 14.96 4.82 8.83
CA GLN A 63 16.15 5.60 8.49
C GLN A 63 16.23 6.93 9.24
N ILE A 64 15.10 7.62 9.45
CA ILE A 64 15.05 8.84 10.27
C ILE A 64 15.40 8.51 11.73
N SER A 65 14.89 7.42 12.29
CA SER A 65 15.23 7.00 13.66
C SER A 65 16.72 6.70 13.80
N ASP A 66 17.25 5.87 12.90
CA ASP A 66 18.67 5.48 12.89
C ASP A 66 19.57 6.73 12.76
N PHE A 67 19.18 7.69 11.92
CA PHE A 67 19.89 8.95 11.76
C PHE A 67 19.92 9.78 13.05
N ILE A 68 18.79 9.89 13.76
CA ILE A 68 18.71 10.62 15.03
C ILE A 68 19.61 9.94 16.07
N ASP A 69 19.52 8.61 16.19
CA ASP A 69 20.29 7.83 17.16
C ASP A 69 21.80 7.95 16.89
N LEU A 70 22.21 7.81 15.63
CA LEU A 70 23.60 8.02 15.21
C LEU A 70 24.07 9.45 15.49
N SER A 71 23.24 10.46 15.20
CA SER A 71 23.62 11.85 15.41
C SER A 71 23.75 12.22 16.88
N ALA A 72 22.91 11.63 17.74
CA ALA A 72 23.01 11.78 19.18
C ALA A 72 24.28 11.10 19.72
N ALA A 73 24.60 9.91 19.22
CA ALA A 73 25.77 9.14 19.65
C ALA A 73 27.11 9.78 19.21
N GLU A 74 27.23 10.17 17.95
CA GLU A 74 28.48 10.64 17.35
C GLU A 74 28.74 12.14 17.56
N TYR A 75 27.67 12.95 17.56
CA TYR A 75 27.78 14.40 17.55
C TYR A 75 27.12 15.08 18.75
N GLY A 76 26.47 14.31 19.64
CA GLY A 76 25.73 14.88 20.78
C GLY A 76 24.53 15.73 20.38
N VAL A 77 24.06 15.63 19.13
CA VAL A 77 22.94 16.42 18.62
C VAL A 77 21.62 15.76 18.99
N ASN A 78 20.83 16.43 19.81
CA ASN A 78 19.52 15.93 20.26
C ASN A 78 18.39 16.52 19.40
N TYR A 79 17.84 15.70 18.49
CA TYR A 79 16.70 16.07 17.64
C TYR A 79 15.36 15.82 18.36
N GLY A 80 15.03 16.65 19.37
CA GLY A 80 13.77 16.52 20.11
C GLY A 80 13.58 15.14 20.77
N ALA A 81 12.41 14.90 21.37
CA ALA A 81 12.15 13.62 22.04
C ALA A 81 12.07 12.46 21.02
N THR A 82 12.67 11.31 21.35
CA THR A 82 12.62 10.01 20.61
C THR A 82 11.19 9.61 20.20
N LYS A 83 10.19 10.13 20.93
CA LYS A 83 8.75 9.97 20.72
C LYS A 83 8.11 11.35 20.52
N GLY A 84 8.30 11.96 19.37
CA GLY A 84 7.79 13.29 19.06
C GLY A 84 7.92 13.66 17.59
N ASN A 85 7.47 14.87 17.24
CA ASN A 85 7.62 15.40 15.90
C ASN A 85 9.10 15.74 15.65
N VAL A 86 9.68 15.22 14.57
CA VAL A 86 11.05 15.54 14.15
C VAL A 86 11.00 16.18 12.77
N THR A 87 11.69 17.30 12.60
CA THR A 87 11.90 17.94 11.30
C THR A 87 13.37 17.82 10.93
N LEU A 88 13.65 17.18 9.80
CA LEU A 88 14.97 17.17 9.18
C LEU A 88 14.92 18.08 7.95
N THR A 89 15.88 18.99 7.86
CA THR A 89 16.02 19.91 6.73
C THR A 89 17.28 19.54 5.97
N SER A 90 17.18 19.55 4.64
CA SER A 90 18.32 19.41 3.74
C SER A 90 19.34 20.52 3.94
N PHE A 91 20.60 20.25 3.58
CA PHE A 91 21.70 21.19 3.77
C PHE A 91 21.51 22.51 3.02
N ASP A 92 20.92 22.47 1.82
CA ASP A 92 20.57 23.65 1.03
C ASP A 92 19.32 24.40 1.57
N GLY A 93 18.59 23.80 2.51
CA GLY A 93 17.38 24.37 3.10
C GLY A 93 16.12 24.23 2.25
N GLU A 94 16.21 23.71 1.02
CA GLU A 94 15.07 23.71 0.08
C GLU A 94 14.03 22.64 0.40
N ARG A 95 14.46 21.55 1.05
CA ARG A 95 13.64 20.37 1.31
C ARG A 95 13.63 20.08 2.80
N SER A 96 12.46 19.72 3.33
CA SER A 96 12.35 19.20 4.69
C SER A 96 11.42 18.00 4.76
N VAL A 97 11.72 17.09 5.68
CA VAL A 97 10.89 15.93 6.00
C VAL A 97 10.48 16.05 7.46
N ARG A 98 9.18 15.87 7.72
CA ARG A 98 8.62 15.85 9.06
C ARG A 98 8.11 14.46 9.40
N ARG A 99 8.68 13.84 10.42
CA ARG A 99 8.11 12.66 11.08
C ARG A 99 7.14 13.16 12.14
N ALA A 100 5.85 12.83 12.02
CA ALA A 100 4.88 13.10 13.06
C ALA A 100 4.74 11.88 14.00
N GLY A 101 4.71 12.12 15.30
CA GLY A 101 4.39 11.11 16.31
C GLY A 101 2.88 10.97 16.43
N GLY A 102 2.28 10.05 15.69
CA GLY A 102 0.88 9.65 15.79
C GLY A 102 0.76 8.16 16.03
#